data_AF-A0A557SUV3-F1
#
_entry.id   AF-A0A557SUV3-F1
#
_cell.length_a   1.000
_cell.length_b   1.000
_cell.length_c   1.000
_cell.angle_alpha   90.00
_cell.angle_beta   90.00
_cell.angle_gamma   90.00
#
_symmetry.space_group_name_H-M   'P 1'
#
loop_
_entity.id
_entity.type
_entity.pdbx_description
1 polymer ?
#
loop_
_entity_poly.entity_id
_entity_poly.type
_entity_poly.pdbx_seq_one_letter_code
_entity_poly.pdbx_strand_id
1 'polypeptide(L)'
;MLNLPDLTRNRLSFPLTKDILFLYKQVTKQYLDKTLLKSVNDQVPIKIRKEFDKDLKQYSDYLIPTKLLLDWFKNDFMKWMSKTPLCPTCGKPMILRFVQGNSWIVRSVEYYNCPHCNFSQNFPRYGEIENISFHRIGRCTEWSFLFGAILNSLGISTRIVHDFLDHCWNESLIDGQWIHVDSTLEYPISLNHPSYYEKNWNKQYLYVLAFSDNKVVDVTMNYTNMWTAIIERRKKLKLSTIPSIQDYYGKL
;
A
#
# COMPACT_ATOMS: atom_id res chain seq x y z
N MET A 1 26.32 -7.88 -6.22
CA MET A 1 26.06 -9.23 -5.69
C MET A 1 25.36 -9.07 -4.35
N LEU A 2 24.20 -9.71 -4.20
CA LEU A 2 23.37 -9.65 -3.00
C LEU A 2 24.04 -10.46 -1.88
N ASN A 3 24.47 -9.82 -0.79
CA ASN A 3 24.63 -10.51 0.49
C ASN A 3 23.26 -10.51 1.20
N LEU A 4 22.32 -11.25 0.62
CA LEU A 4 21.14 -11.68 1.35
C LEU A 4 21.61 -12.76 2.35
N PRO A 5 21.18 -12.72 3.62
CA PRO A 5 21.40 -13.85 4.52
C PRO A 5 20.94 -15.14 3.83
N ASP A 6 21.73 -16.21 3.95
CA ASP A 6 21.38 -17.50 3.38
C ASP A 6 20.10 -18.05 4.07
N LEU A 7 18.96 -17.69 3.49
CA LEU A 7 17.61 -18.06 3.93
C LEU A 7 17.10 -19.25 3.11
N THR A 8 17.97 -20.11 2.58
CA THR A 8 17.63 -21.27 1.72
C THR A 8 16.65 -22.26 2.36
N ARG A 9 16.42 -22.20 3.68
CA ARG A 9 15.50 -23.09 4.40
C ARG A 9 14.04 -22.64 4.49
N ASN A 10 13.70 -21.38 4.24
CA ASN A 10 12.32 -20.91 4.38
C ASN A 10 11.58 -20.92 3.04
N ARG A 11 10.96 -22.07 2.73
CA ARG A 11 9.97 -22.20 1.65
C ARG A 11 8.67 -21.52 2.08
N LEU A 12 8.57 -20.20 1.86
CA LEU A 12 7.27 -19.52 1.93
C LEU A 12 6.39 -20.09 0.81
N SER A 13 5.17 -20.48 1.15
CA SER A 13 4.18 -20.88 0.15
C SER A 13 3.53 -19.64 -0.46
N PHE A 14 3.00 -19.79 -1.69
CA PHE A 14 2.07 -18.82 -2.26
C PHE A 14 1.01 -18.35 -1.23
N PRO A 15 0.61 -17.08 -1.21
CA PRO A 15 1.02 -15.98 -2.10
C PRO A 15 2.28 -15.22 -1.65
N LEU A 16 2.98 -15.70 -0.61
CA LEU A 16 4.07 -14.97 0.01
C LEU A 16 5.41 -15.25 -0.67
N THR A 17 6.15 -14.17 -0.93
CA THR A 17 7.53 -14.25 -1.44
C THR A 17 8.47 -13.45 -0.54
N LYS A 18 9.75 -13.80 -0.57
CA LYS A 18 10.80 -13.08 0.16
C LYS A 18 10.85 -11.62 -0.25
N ASP A 19 10.73 -11.35 -1.55
CA ASP A 19 10.78 -10.01 -2.12
C ASP A 19 9.61 -9.14 -1.64
N ILE A 20 8.41 -9.70 -1.51
CA ILE A 20 7.24 -8.97 -0.98
C ILE A 20 7.47 -8.58 0.49
N LEU A 21 7.93 -9.53 1.31
CA LEU A 21 8.17 -9.28 2.74
C LEU A 21 9.30 -8.26 2.93
N PHE A 22 10.39 -8.40 2.17
CA PHE A 22 11.48 -7.46 2.19
C PHE A 22 11.05 -6.06 1.72
N LEU A 23 10.29 -5.98 0.62
CA LEU A 23 9.73 -4.72 0.12
C LEU A 23 8.93 -4.01 1.20
N TYR A 24 7.92 -4.66 1.78
CA TYR A 24 7.10 -3.99 2.79
C TYR A 24 7.92 -3.56 4.00
N LYS A 25 8.93 -4.34 4.42
CA LYS A 25 9.82 -3.95 5.51
C LYS A 25 10.64 -2.69 5.19
N GLN A 26 11.15 -2.57 3.96
CA GLN A 26 11.88 -1.37 3.55
C GLN A 26 10.97 -0.15 3.43
N VAL A 27 9.74 -0.34 2.94
CA VAL A 27 8.75 0.74 2.84
C VAL A 27 8.29 1.22 4.20
N THR A 28 7.93 0.31 5.11
CA THR A 28 7.46 0.70 6.45
C THR A 28 8.58 1.27 7.32
N LYS A 29 9.84 0.89 7.12
CA LYS A 29 10.99 1.55 7.76
C LYS A 29 11.11 3.03 7.41
N GLN A 30 10.74 3.42 6.19
CA GLN A 30 10.74 4.82 5.79
C GLN A 30 9.71 5.65 6.60
N TYR A 31 8.68 5.03 7.18
CA TYR A 31 7.73 5.72 8.08
C TYR A 31 8.38 6.14 9.42
N LEU A 32 9.62 5.75 9.68
CA LEU A 32 10.40 6.18 10.84
C LEU A 32 11.39 7.32 10.52
N ASP A 33 11.58 7.64 9.24
CA ASP A 33 12.51 8.69 8.80
C ASP A 33 11.88 10.07 8.97
N LYS A 34 12.34 10.81 9.98
CA LYS A 34 11.83 12.15 10.30
C LYS A 34 12.04 13.17 9.18
N THR A 35 13.11 13.04 8.39
CA THR A 35 13.42 13.97 7.30
C THR A 35 12.44 13.74 6.15
N LEU A 36 12.23 12.47 5.78
CA LEU A 36 11.21 12.10 4.79
C LEU A 36 9.82 12.51 5.26
N LEU A 37 9.43 12.20 6.50
CA LEU A 37 8.12 12.55 7.05
C LEU A 37 7.88 14.06 7.01
N LYS A 38 8.90 14.87 7.35
CA LYS A 38 8.81 16.33 7.22
C LYS A 38 8.57 16.75 5.76
N SER A 39 9.33 16.18 4.81
CA SER A 39 9.20 16.48 3.37
C SER A 39 7.82 16.16 2.81
N VAL A 40 7.21 15.03 3.20
CA VAL A 40 5.84 14.70 2.78
C VAL A 40 4.80 15.54 3.51
N ASN A 41 5.02 15.88 4.79
CA ASN A 41 4.11 16.75 5.55
C ASN A 41 4.01 18.15 4.94
N ASP A 42 5.13 18.69 4.46
CA ASP A 42 5.19 20.03 3.84
C ASP A 42 4.35 20.13 2.56
N GLN A 43 4.01 19.00 1.95
CA GLN A 43 3.12 18.94 0.78
C GLN A 43 1.63 18.89 1.17
N VAL A 44 1.30 18.59 2.44
CA VAL A 44 -0.08 18.57 2.93
C VAL A 44 -0.57 20.02 3.12
N PRO A 45 -1.76 20.37 2.59
CA PRO A 45 -2.33 21.70 2.76
C PRO A 45 -2.37 22.13 4.22
N ILE A 46 -1.92 23.34 4.52
CA ILE A 46 -1.88 23.90 5.88
C ILE A 46 -3.25 23.80 6.56
N LYS A 47 -4.35 24.00 5.81
CA LYS A 47 -5.72 23.86 6.32
C LYS A 47 -5.99 22.46 6.89
N ILE A 48 -5.53 21.40 6.21
CA ILE A 48 -5.71 20.01 6.65
C ILE A 48 -4.83 19.72 7.85
N ARG A 49 -3.55 20.14 7.81
CA ARG A 49 -2.62 19.99 8.95
C ARG A 49 -3.18 20.61 10.24
N LYS A 50 -3.75 21.81 10.14
CA LYS A 50 -4.39 22.50 11.28
C LYS A 50 -5.59 21.77 11.86
N GLU A 51 -6.34 20.99 11.09
CA GLU A 51 -7.43 20.18 11.65
C GLU A 51 -6.87 19.04 12.51
N PHE A 52 -5.83 18.34 12.05
CA PHE A 52 -5.14 17.33 12.88
C PHE A 52 -4.52 17.93 14.16
N ASP A 53 -4.00 19.16 14.12
CA ASP A 53 -3.45 19.84 15.31
C ASP A 53 -4.51 20.22 16.36
N LYS A 54 -5.75 20.47 15.93
CA LYS A 54 -6.87 20.80 16.84
C LYS A 54 -7.34 19.54 17.57
N ASP A 55 -7.48 18.43 16.86
CA ASP A 55 -8.03 17.18 17.40
C ASP A 55 -7.05 16.47 18.36
N LEU A 56 -5.73 16.69 18.21
CA LEU A 56 -4.76 16.25 19.22
C LEU A 56 -4.98 16.90 20.59
N LYS A 57 -5.72 18.00 20.67
CA LYS A 57 -5.96 18.78 21.90
C LYS A 57 -7.36 18.62 22.46
N GLN A 58 -8.31 18.04 21.72
CA GLN A 58 -9.71 17.93 22.10
C GLN A 58 -10.23 16.57 21.65
N TYR A 59 -10.82 15.79 22.57
CA TYR A 59 -11.28 14.41 22.37
C TYR A 59 -11.73 14.05 20.93
N SER A 60 -10.82 13.38 20.21
CA SER A 60 -10.95 12.31 19.20
C SER A 60 -12.12 12.35 18.20
N ASP A 61 -12.16 13.35 17.31
CA ASP A 61 -12.87 13.16 16.03
C ASP A 61 -11.91 13.26 14.84
N TYR A 62 -11.12 12.20 14.64
CA TYR A 62 -10.25 12.07 13.46
C TYR A 62 -11.04 11.92 12.15
N LEU A 63 -12.38 11.83 12.17
CA LEU A 63 -13.19 11.62 10.97
C LEU A 63 -13.07 12.80 10.00
N ILE A 64 -13.25 14.02 10.51
CA ILE A 64 -13.20 15.25 9.71
C ILE A 64 -11.83 15.44 9.06
N PRO A 65 -10.71 15.48 9.81
CA PRO A 65 -9.40 15.69 9.20
C PRO A 65 -9.02 14.51 8.27
N THR A 66 -9.38 13.27 8.60
CA THR A 66 -9.10 12.09 7.74
C THR A 66 -9.90 12.15 6.44
N LYS A 67 -11.17 12.56 6.49
CA LYS A 67 -12.00 12.77 5.29
C LYS A 67 -11.37 13.82 4.38
N LEU A 68 -10.99 14.98 4.93
CA LEU A 68 -10.36 16.07 4.16
C LEU A 68 -9.05 15.61 3.53
N LEU A 69 -8.25 14.81 4.26
CA LEU A 69 -7.00 14.26 3.77
C LEU A 69 -7.20 13.26 2.63
N LEU A 70 -8.17 12.35 2.75
CA LEU A 70 -8.51 11.37 1.72
C LEU A 70 -8.98 12.04 0.43
N ASP A 71 -9.88 13.03 0.56
CA ASP A 71 -10.41 13.79 -0.58
C ASP A 71 -9.30 14.53 -1.32
N TRP A 72 -8.48 15.31 -0.61
CA TRP A 72 -7.34 16.01 -1.19
C TRP A 72 -6.33 15.05 -1.84
N PHE A 73 -6.00 13.95 -1.16
CA PHE A 73 -5.01 13.02 -1.69
C PHE A 73 -5.44 12.43 -3.03
N LYS A 74 -6.71 12.02 -3.14
CA LYS A 74 -7.25 11.36 -4.32
C LYS A 74 -7.56 12.33 -5.46
N ASN A 75 -8.14 13.49 -5.14
CA ASN A 75 -8.70 14.39 -6.14
C ASN A 75 -7.74 15.51 -6.57
N ASP A 76 -6.81 15.92 -5.71
CA ASP A 76 -5.91 17.03 -5.99
C ASP A 76 -4.43 16.61 -6.10
N PHE A 77 -3.99 15.61 -5.32
CA PHE A 77 -2.57 15.35 -5.12
C PHE A 77 -2.02 14.19 -5.96
N MET A 78 -2.58 12.99 -5.81
CA MET A 78 -2.07 11.74 -6.38
C MET A 78 -2.85 11.34 -7.63
N LYS A 79 -2.15 11.05 -8.72
CA LYS A 79 -2.76 10.62 -9.99
C LYS A 79 -2.77 9.11 -10.12
N TRP A 80 -3.87 8.58 -10.68
CA TRP A 80 -3.98 7.15 -10.96
C TRP A 80 -3.28 6.79 -12.27
N MET A 81 -2.38 5.81 -12.23
CA MET A 81 -1.76 5.23 -13.41
C MET A 81 -2.62 4.09 -13.96
N SER A 82 -3.21 4.30 -15.15
CA SER A 82 -3.98 3.25 -15.82
C SER A 82 -3.16 1.97 -16.02
N LYS A 83 -3.82 0.81 -15.88
CA LYS A 83 -3.23 -0.49 -16.25
C LYS A 83 -3.09 -0.64 -17.78
N THR A 84 -3.96 0.05 -18.51
CA THR A 84 -4.04 0.05 -19.98
C THR A 84 -4.08 1.50 -20.47
N PRO A 85 -2.96 2.24 -20.43
CA PRO A 85 -2.94 3.63 -20.86
C PRO A 85 -3.19 3.73 -22.36
N LEU A 86 -3.94 4.78 -22.74
CA LEU A 86 -4.11 5.19 -24.13
C LEU A 86 -3.04 6.22 -24.47
N CYS A 87 -2.58 6.21 -25.73
CA CYS A 87 -1.65 7.19 -26.23
C CYS A 87 -2.28 8.59 -26.17
N PRO A 88 -1.66 9.59 -25.53
CA PRO A 88 -2.21 10.94 -25.45
C PRO A 88 -2.24 11.65 -26.80
N THR A 89 -1.43 11.21 -27.77
CA THR A 89 -1.36 11.83 -29.11
C THR A 89 -2.45 11.31 -30.05
N CYS A 90 -2.78 10.02 -30.02
CA CYS A 90 -3.69 9.41 -31.01
C CYS A 90 -4.83 8.57 -30.40
N GLY A 91 -4.92 8.47 -29.07
CA GLY A 91 -5.98 7.75 -28.35
C GLY A 91 -5.93 6.22 -28.47
N LYS A 92 -4.94 5.63 -29.15
CA LYS A 92 -4.83 4.17 -29.31
C LYS A 92 -4.20 3.50 -28.08
N PRO A 93 -4.57 2.24 -27.77
CA PRO A 93 -3.92 1.46 -26.71
C PRO A 93 -2.40 1.37 -26.89
N MET A 94 -1.66 1.50 -25.80
CA MET A 94 -0.21 1.38 -25.81
C MET A 94 0.26 -0.06 -25.53
N ILE A 95 1.36 -0.45 -26.14
CA ILE A 95 2.01 -1.76 -25.93
C ILE A 95 2.90 -1.68 -24.69
N LEU A 96 2.65 -2.57 -23.73
CA LEU A 96 3.45 -2.71 -22.51
C LEU A 96 4.66 -3.62 -22.74
N ARG A 97 5.85 -3.12 -22.39
CA ARG A 97 7.06 -3.91 -22.15
C ARG A 97 7.44 -3.77 -20.67
N PHE A 98 7.46 -4.88 -19.95
CA PHE A 98 7.81 -4.92 -18.54
C PHE A 98 9.29 -5.27 -18.35
N VAL A 99 9.97 -4.54 -17.48
CA VAL A 99 11.34 -4.84 -17.04
C VAL A 99 11.35 -4.97 -15.52
N GLN A 100 11.78 -6.14 -15.03
CA GLN A 100 11.89 -6.40 -13.59
C GLN A 100 13.00 -5.52 -12.99
N GLY A 101 12.70 -4.89 -11.86
CA GLY A 101 13.68 -4.10 -11.11
C GLY A 101 14.62 -4.99 -10.30
N ASN A 102 15.75 -4.43 -9.89
CA ASN A 102 16.78 -5.13 -9.12
C ASN A 102 16.84 -4.72 -7.64
N SER A 103 15.93 -3.85 -7.19
CA SER A 103 15.90 -3.34 -5.82
C SER A 103 14.47 -3.04 -5.36
N TRP A 104 14.30 -2.81 -4.06
CA TRP A 104 13.03 -2.34 -3.50
C TRP A 104 12.72 -0.87 -3.86
N ILE A 105 13.76 -0.09 -4.19
CA ILE A 105 13.66 1.33 -4.57
C ILE A 105 12.89 1.45 -5.90
N VAL A 106 13.31 0.68 -6.91
CA VAL A 106 12.62 0.54 -8.20
C VAL A 106 12.28 -0.93 -8.41
N ARG A 107 11.02 -1.28 -8.17
CA ARG A 107 10.53 -2.66 -8.16
C ARG A 107 10.41 -3.23 -9.57
N SER A 108 10.09 -2.38 -10.54
CA SER A 108 10.05 -2.69 -11.97
C SER A 108 9.89 -1.40 -12.78
N VAL A 109 10.02 -1.49 -14.10
CA VAL A 109 9.73 -0.40 -15.03
C VAL A 109 8.79 -0.90 -16.12
N GLU A 110 7.65 -0.23 -16.25
CA GLU A 110 6.66 -0.47 -17.29
C GLU A 110 6.89 0.53 -18.43
N TYR A 111 7.30 0.05 -19.60
CA TYR A 111 7.45 0.88 -20.80
C TYR A 111 6.21 0.74 -21.67
N TYR A 112 5.56 1.86 -21.95
CA TYR A 112 4.42 1.92 -22.84
C TYR A 112 4.83 2.60 -24.13
N ASN A 113 4.68 1.89 -25.26
CA ASN A 113 4.99 2.42 -26.58
C ASN A 113 3.71 2.44 -27.43
N CYS A 114 3.44 3.55 -28.12
CA CYS A 114 2.35 3.59 -29.08
C CYS A 114 2.77 2.87 -30.38
N PRO A 115 1.96 1.95 -30.92
CA PRO A 115 2.28 1.30 -32.20
C PRO A 115 1.98 2.17 -33.43
N HIS A 116 1.28 3.30 -33.25
CA HIS A 116 0.81 4.14 -34.36
C HIS A 116 1.53 5.50 -34.45
N CYS A 117 2.28 5.89 -33.42
CA CYS A 117 3.06 7.13 -33.40
C CYS A 117 4.29 6.93 -32.52
N ASN A 118 5.20 7.91 -32.51
CA ASN A 118 6.46 7.80 -31.76
C ASN A 118 6.33 8.13 -30.27
N PHE A 119 5.10 8.26 -29.73
CA PHE A 119 4.91 8.51 -28.31
C PHE A 119 5.26 7.27 -27.50
N SER A 120 6.10 7.48 -26.47
CA SER A 120 6.43 6.48 -25.47
C SER A 120 6.41 7.13 -24.09
N GLN A 121 6.08 6.33 -23.08
CA GLN A 121 6.15 6.73 -21.68
C GLN A 121 6.68 5.56 -20.85
N ASN A 122 7.41 5.88 -19.81
CA ASN A 122 7.92 4.94 -18.84
C ASN A 122 7.23 5.18 -17.49
N PHE A 123 6.92 4.10 -16.79
CA PHE A 123 6.37 4.12 -15.45
C PHE A 123 7.22 3.23 -14.54
N PRO A 124 8.25 3.81 -13.89
CA PRO A 124 8.98 3.12 -12.83
C PRO A 124 8.06 2.88 -11.62
N ARG A 125 8.02 1.63 -11.17
CA ARG A 125 7.26 1.19 -9.99
C ARG A 125 8.12 1.39 -8.76
N TYR A 126 8.10 2.60 -8.21
CA TYR A 126 8.90 2.93 -7.03
C TYR A 126 8.40 2.21 -5.76
N GLY A 127 9.33 1.91 -4.86
CA GLY A 127 9.06 1.63 -3.44
C GLY A 127 9.60 2.73 -2.52
N GLU A 128 10.48 3.59 -3.01
CA GLU A 128 10.96 4.76 -2.28
C GLU A 128 9.92 5.88 -2.29
N ILE A 129 9.52 6.32 -1.10
CA ILE A 129 8.40 7.26 -0.89
C ILE A 129 8.75 8.64 -1.43
N GLU A 130 10.01 9.08 -1.34
CA GLU A 130 10.44 10.36 -1.91
C GLU A 130 10.19 10.41 -3.41
N ASN A 131 10.57 9.35 -4.14
CA ASN A 131 10.30 9.23 -5.56
C ASN A 131 8.79 9.18 -5.86
N ILE A 132 8.00 8.43 -5.09
CA ILE A 132 6.54 8.39 -5.27
C ILE A 132 5.93 9.79 -5.03
N SER A 133 6.40 10.48 -4.00
CA SER A 133 5.95 11.83 -3.62
C SER A 133 6.31 12.89 -4.64
N PHE A 134 7.47 12.77 -5.28
CA PHE A 134 7.90 13.65 -6.37
C PHE A 134 7.03 13.48 -7.62
N HIS A 135 6.80 12.24 -8.06
CA HIS A 135 6.08 11.97 -9.32
C HIS A 135 4.56 12.06 -9.17
N ARG A 136 4.02 11.79 -7.97
CA ARG A 136 2.59 11.84 -7.64
C ARG A 136 1.70 11.05 -8.60
N ILE A 137 2.18 9.90 -9.05
CA ILE A 137 1.43 9.00 -9.94
C ILE A 137 1.72 7.55 -9.58
N GLY A 138 0.69 6.71 -9.61
CA GLY A 138 0.87 5.28 -9.38
C GLY A 138 -0.44 4.51 -9.26
N ARG A 139 -0.37 3.29 -8.72
CA ARG A 139 -1.52 2.42 -8.45
C ARG A 139 -1.65 2.17 -6.95
N CYS A 140 -2.54 1.28 -6.54
CA CYS A 140 -2.82 0.97 -5.13
C CYS A 140 -1.55 0.81 -4.26
N THR A 141 -0.48 0.22 -4.80
CA THR A 141 0.81 0.09 -4.09
C THR A 141 1.46 1.44 -3.81
N GLU A 142 1.72 2.25 -4.83
CA GLU A 142 2.31 3.57 -4.65
C GLU A 142 1.42 4.49 -3.81
N TRP A 143 0.10 4.40 -4.00
CA TRP A 143 -0.90 5.14 -3.23
C TRP A 143 -0.84 4.78 -1.74
N SER A 144 -0.87 3.50 -1.39
CA SER A 144 -0.80 3.06 0.02
C SER A 144 0.56 3.37 0.67
N PHE A 145 1.65 3.33 -0.10
CA PHE A 145 2.99 3.67 0.41
C PHE A 145 3.07 5.14 0.81
N LEU A 146 2.73 6.04 -0.11
CA LEU A 146 2.81 7.47 0.12
C LEU A 146 1.76 7.94 1.12
N PHE A 147 0.51 7.45 1.03
CA PHE A 147 -0.54 7.85 1.94
C PHE A 147 -0.24 7.44 3.39
N GLY A 148 0.31 6.24 3.60
CA GLY A 148 0.78 5.84 4.92
C GLY A 148 1.90 6.72 5.47
N ALA A 149 2.81 7.21 4.61
CA ALA A 149 3.85 8.16 5.03
C ALA A 149 3.23 9.50 5.47
N ILE A 150 2.24 9.99 4.72
CA ILE A 150 1.53 11.23 5.03
C ILE A 150 0.83 11.12 6.38
N LEU A 151 0.12 10.02 6.66
CA LEU A 151 -0.52 9.79 7.97
C LEU A 151 0.49 9.74 9.12
N ASN A 152 1.61 9.03 8.96
CA ASN A 152 2.68 9.02 9.97
C ASN A 152 3.27 10.42 10.18
N SER A 153 3.37 11.24 9.12
CA SER A 153 3.83 12.62 9.22
C SER A 153 2.87 13.54 10.00
N LEU A 154 1.60 13.15 10.09
CA LEU A 154 0.54 13.81 10.86
C LEU A 154 0.37 13.20 12.26
N GLY A 155 1.29 12.31 12.68
CA GLY A 155 1.27 11.68 14.00
C GLY A 155 0.36 10.45 14.12
N ILE A 156 -0.17 9.94 13.01
CA ILE A 156 -1.04 8.76 13.00
C ILE A 156 -0.23 7.54 12.59
N SER A 157 -0.06 6.60 13.52
CA SER A 157 0.64 5.33 13.23
C SER A 157 -0.12 4.55 12.17
N THR A 158 0.56 4.19 11.07
CA THR A 158 -0.04 3.48 9.95
C THR A 158 0.73 2.21 9.59
N ARG A 159 0.00 1.18 9.18
CA ARG A 159 0.51 -0.06 8.59
C ARG A 159 -0.02 -0.25 7.17
N ILE A 160 0.74 -0.95 6.33
CA ILE A 160 0.33 -1.27 4.96
C ILE A 160 -0.39 -2.62 4.98
N VAL A 161 -1.52 -2.74 4.29
CA VAL A 161 -2.31 -3.97 4.21
C VAL A 161 -2.34 -4.48 2.78
N HIS A 162 -2.15 -5.79 2.59
CA HIS A 162 -2.17 -6.45 1.27
C HIS A 162 -3.05 -7.69 1.31
N ASP A 163 -3.97 -7.82 0.35
CA ASP A 163 -4.89 -8.96 0.22
C ASP A 163 -4.37 -10.12 -0.65
N PHE A 164 -3.23 -9.92 -1.32
CA PHE A 164 -2.66 -10.84 -2.30
C PHE A 164 -3.59 -11.23 -3.46
N LEU A 165 -4.62 -10.40 -3.70
CA LEU A 165 -5.58 -10.48 -4.79
C LEU A 165 -5.56 -9.16 -5.58
N ASP A 166 -4.38 -8.57 -5.77
CA ASP A 166 -4.16 -7.33 -6.54
C ASP A 166 -4.69 -6.05 -5.86
N HIS A 167 -4.73 -5.99 -4.53
CA HIS A 167 -5.05 -4.75 -3.82
C HIS A 167 -4.27 -4.53 -2.52
N CYS A 168 -3.94 -3.27 -2.25
CA CYS A 168 -3.31 -2.86 -1.00
C CYS A 168 -3.77 -1.48 -0.57
N TRP A 169 -3.84 -1.29 0.73
CA TRP A 169 -4.36 -0.11 1.40
C TRP A 169 -3.64 0.09 2.73
N ASN A 170 -4.18 0.91 3.62
CA ASN A 170 -3.60 1.20 4.93
C ASN A 170 -4.55 0.83 6.08
N GLU A 171 -3.98 0.57 7.25
CA GLU A 171 -4.73 0.66 8.51
C GLU A 171 -4.04 1.69 9.40
N SER A 172 -4.83 2.52 10.05
CA SER A 172 -4.35 3.61 10.90
C SER A 172 -4.83 3.45 12.32
N LEU A 173 -3.93 3.66 13.28
CA LEU A 173 -4.25 3.53 14.70
C LEU A 173 -4.92 4.81 15.20
N ILE A 174 -6.23 4.74 15.39
CA ILE A 174 -7.09 5.83 15.85
C ILE A 174 -7.79 5.35 17.12
N ASP A 175 -7.67 6.10 18.20
CA ASP A 175 -8.27 5.78 19.51
C ASP A 175 -7.98 4.35 20.00
N GLY A 176 -6.74 3.89 19.75
CA GLY A 176 -6.29 2.56 20.12
C GLY A 176 -6.79 1.42 19.23
N GLN A 177 -7.54 1.72 18.17
CA GLN A 177 -8.06 0.74 17.21
C GLN A 177 -7.44 0.92 15.82
N TRP A 178 -7.15 -0.20 15.15
CA TRP A 178 -6.72 -0.18 13.77
C TRP A 178 -7.92 -0.01 12.85
N ILE A 179 -8.04 1.17 12.24
CA ILE A 179 -9.12 1.52 11.33
C ILE A 179 -8.66 1.33 9.90
N HIS A 180 -9.50 0.69 9.08
CA HIS A 180 -9.29 0.55 7.63
C HIS A 180 -9.27 1.92 6.95
N VAL A 181 -8.26 2.18 6.12
CA VAL A 181 -8.14 3.40 5.32
C VAL A 181 -7.62 3.05 3.92
N ASP A 182 -8.37 3.39 2.89
CA ASP A 182 -7.99 3.14 1.49
C ASP A 182 -8.08 4.42 0.67
N SER A 183 -6.91 5.03 0.43
CA SER A 183 -6.79 6.25 -0.35
C SER A 183 -7.22 6.10 -1.80
N THR A 184 -7.34 4.87 -2.33
CA THR A 184 -7.76 4.63 -3.70
C THR A 184 -9.27 4.69 -3.90
N LEU A 185 -10.07 4.55 -2.83
CA LEU A 185 -11.53 4.58 -2.87
C LEU A 185 -12.08 5.98 -2.59
N GLU A 186 -13.33 6.21 -2.98
CA GLU A 186 -14.07 7.43 -2.61
C GLU A 186 -14.52 7.36 -1.15
N TYR A 187 -14.58 8.51 -0.48
CA TYR A 187 -15.25 8.62 0.82
C TYR A 187 -16.78 8.47 0.64
N PRO A 188 -17.52 7.81 1.54
CA PRO A 188 -17.11 7.26 2.84
C PRO A 188 -16.49 5.85 2.78
N ILE A 189 -16.51 5.19 1.62
CA ILE A 189 -16.05 3.80 1.48
C ILE A 189 -14.56 3.66 1.83
N SER A 190 -13.76 4.69 1.56
CA SER A 190 -12.33 4.74 1.86
C SER A 190 -11.98 4.71 3.35
N LEU A 191 -12.94 4.81 4.27
CA LEU A 191 -12.68 4.85 5.71
C LEU A 191 -13.60 3.92 6.50
N ASN A 192 -13.02 2.98 7.25
CA ASN A 192 -13.71 2.04 8.13
C ASN A 192 -14.79 1.17 7.45
N HIS A 193 -14.55 0.73 6.22
CA HIS A 193 -15.43 -0.19 5.49
C HIS A 193 -14.68 -1.47 5.05
N PRO A 194 -14.07 -2.24 5.98
CA PRO A 194 -13.23 -3.37 5.61
C PRO A 194 -13.98 -4.50 4.87
N SER A 195 -15.29 -4.66 5.09
CA SER A 195 -16.09 -5.66 4.37
C SER A 195 -16.41 -5.29 2.91
N TYR A 196 -16.06 -4.07 2.46
CA TYR A 196 -16.41 -3.58 1.13
C TYR A 196 -15.84 -4.48 0.02
N TYR A 197 -14.58 -4.85 0.12
CA TYR A 197 -13.87 -5.60 -0.91
C TYR A 197 -14.43 -7.02 -1.10
N GLU A 198 -14.71 -7.75 0.00
CA GLU A 198 -15.26 -9.11 -0.07
C GLU A 198 -16.61 -9.10 -0.79
N LYS A 199 -17.49 -8.17 -0.38
CA LYS A 199 -18.87 -8.09 -0.86
C LYS A 199 -18.98 -7.55 -2.28
N ASN A 200 -18.19 -6.53 -2.63
CA ASN A 200 -18.36 -5.81 -3.90
C ASN A 200 -17.40 -6.26 -4.99
N TRP A 201 -16.24 -6.83 -4.62
CA TRP A 201 -15.22 -7.29 -5.59
C TRP A 201 -15.09 -8.81 -5.64
N ASN A 202 -16.00 -9.54 -4.98
CA ASN A 202 -16.03 -11.01 -4.94
C ASN A 202 -14.68 -11.62 -4.55
N LYS A 203 -13.96 -10.97 -3.63
CA LYS A 203 -12.64 -11.41 -3.20
C LYS A 203 -12.74 -12.72 -2.41
N GLN A 204 -11.84 -13.66 -2.71
CA GLN A 204 -11.71 -14.92 -1.99
C GLN A 204 -10.35 -15.01 -1.32
N TYR A 205 -10.23 -14.43 -0.12
CA TYR A 205 -8.94 -14.28 0.53
C TYR A 205 -8.28 -15.62 0.89
N LEU A 206 -6.94 -15.60 0.85
CA LEU A 206 -6.11 -16.55 1.58
C LEU A 206 -5.56 -15.85 2.81
N TYR A 207 -4.86 -14.74 2.61
CA TYR A 207 -4.35 -13.88 3.65
C TYR A 207 -4.71 -12.44 3.32
N VAL A 208 -5.02 -11.67 4.36
CA VAL A 208 -4.90 -10.22 4.36
C VAL A 208 -3.91 -9.91 5.47
N LEU A 209 -2.72 -9.43 5.10
CA LEU A 209 -1.64 -9.18 6.05
C LEU A 209 -1.37 -7.70 6.15
N ALA A 210 -1.15 -7.25 7.38
CA ALA A 210 -0.73 -5.90 7.68
C ALA A 210 0.76 -5.87 8.07
N PHE A 211 1.49 -4.89 7.54
CA PHE A 211 2.93 -4.74 7.65
C PHE A 211 3.28 -3.40 8.31
N SER A 212 4.13 -3.46 9.32
CA SER A 212 4.82 -2.32 9.97
C SER A 212 6.33 -2.54 9.86
N ASP A 213 7.16 -1.62 10.36
CA ASP A 213 8.63 -1.70 10.27
C ASP A 213 9.20 -2.99 10.92
N ASN A 214 8.53 -3.48 11.96
CA ASN A 214 9.00 -4.56 12.82
C ASN A 214 8.05 -5.76 12.92
N LYS A 215 6.83 -5.66 12.37
CA LYS A 215 5.77 -6.65 12.58
C LYS A 215 4.99 -6.92 11.31
N VAL A 216 4.55 -8.16 11.20
CA VAL A 216 3.50 -8.61 10.27
C VAL A 216 2.36 -9.23 11.07
N VAL A 217 1.14 -8.84 10.77
CA VAL A 217 -0.07 -9.26 11.50
C VAL A 217 -1.07 -9.83 10.50
N ASP A 218 -1.65 -10.99 10.84
CA ASP A 218 -2.79 -11.53 10.10
C ASP A 218 -4.05 -10.75 10.49
N VAL A 219 -4.55 -9.93 9.58
CA VAL A 219 -5.74 -9.11 9.77
C VAL A 219 -6.94 -9.65 9.00
N THR A 220 -6.83 -10.86 8.44
CA THR A 220 -7.84 -11.45 7.54
C THR A 220 -9.24 -11.44 8.13
N MET A 221 -9.39 -11.72 9.42
CA MET A 221 -10.69 -11.71 10.10
C MET A 221 -11.41 -10.35 10.05
N ASN A 222 -10.69 -9.24 9.94
CA ASN A 222 -11.29 -7.91 9.85
C ASN A 222 -11.97 -7.67 8.50
N TYR A 223 -11.57 -8.41 7.45
CA TYR A 223 -11.96 -8.18 6.06
C TYR A 223 -12.90 -9.27 5.50
N THR A 224 -13.29 -10.25 6.31
CA THR A 224 -14.06 -11.41 5.85
C THR A 224 -15.19 -11.80 6.79
N ASN A 225 -16.31 -12.22 6.22
CA ASN A 225 -17.39 -12.90 6.94
C ASN A 225 -17.33 -14.43 6.76
N MET A 226 -16.35 -14.94 6.00
CA MET A 226 -16.21 -16.34 5.62
C MET A 226 -14.97 -17.01 6.24
N TRP A 227 -14.67 -16.67 7.50
CA TRP A 227 -13.43 -17.10 8.17
C TRP A 227 -13.20 -18.62 8.13
N THR A 228 -14.24 -19.41 8.42
CA THR A 228 -14.17 -20.88 8.38
C THR A 228 -13.75 -21.39 7.01
N ALA A 229 -14.31 -20.84 5.93
CA ALA A 229 -13.97 -21.24 4.57
C ALA A 229 -12.50 -20.89 4.21
N ILE A 230 -12.00 -19.75 4.71
CA ILE A 230 -10.61 -19.33 4.51
C ILE A 230 -9.66 -20.30 5.23
N ILE A 231 -9.94 -20.65 6.49
CA ILE A 231 -9.11 -21.60 7.25
C ILE A 231 -9.02 -22.95 6.54
N GLU A 232 -10.14 -23.47 6.03
CA GLU A 232 -10.13 -24.72 5.27
C GLU A 232 -9.34 -24.60 3.96
N ARG A 233 -9.45 -23.47 3.24
CA ARG A 233 -8.64 -23.20 2.04
C ARG A 233 -7.15 -23.15 2.37
N ARG A 234 -6.74 -22.49 3.46
CA ARG A 234 -5.34 -22.41 3.92
C ARG A 234 -4.77 -23.79 4.25
N LYS A 235 -5.54 -24.62 4.97
CA LYS A 235 -5.15 -26.01 5.30
C LYS A 235 -4.98 -26.86 4.05
N LYS A 236 -5.96 -26.83 3.14
CA LYS A 236 -5.95 -27.60 1.88
C LYS A 236 -4.73 -27.26 1.02
N LEU A 237 -4.37 -25.98 0.95
CA LEU A 237 -3.22 -25.50 0.19
C LEU A 237 -1.89 -25.61 0.93
N LYS A 238 -1.90 -26.07 2.19
CA LYS A 238 -0.70 -26.21 3.05
C LYS A 238 0.10 -24.90 3.15
N LEU A 239 -0.60 -23.80 3.38
CA LEU A 239 0.06 -22.49 3.39
C LEU A 239 0.98 -22.30 4.61
N SER A 240 2.00 -21.47 4.47
CA SER A 240 2.88 -21.04 5.57
C SER A 240 2.05 -20.51 6.72
N THR A 241 2.36 -20.94 7.94
CA THR A 241 1.64 -20.53 9.15
C THR A 241 2.00 -19.10 9.55
N ILE A 242 1.09 -18.40 10.23
CA ILE A 242 1.34 -17.03 10.69
C ILE A 242 2.61 -16.93 11.58
N PRO A 243 2.87 -17.84 12.54
CA PRO A 243 4.11 -17.80 13.30
C PRO A 243 5.38 -17.92 12.45
N SER A 244 5.38 -18.73 11.38
CA SER A 244 6.56 -18.86 10.52
C SER A 244 6.78 -17.62 9.65
N ILE A 245 5.70 -16.98 9.19
CA ILE A 245 5.75 -15.71 8.46
C ILE A 245 6.29 -14.61 9.38
N GLN A 246 5.83 -14.55 10.63
CA GLN A 246 6.28 -13.58 11.62
C GLN A 246 7.74 -13.76 12.01
N ASP A 247 8.17 -15.00 12.27
CA ASP A 247 9.57 -15.33 12.55
C ASP A 247 10.48 -14.94 11.38
N TYR A 248 10.06 -15.26 10.15
CA TYR A 248 10.79 -14.86 8.95
C TYR A 248 10.88 -13.33 8.83
N TYR A 249 9.76 -12.62 8.97
CA TYR A 249 9.70 -11.17 8.84
C TYR A 249 10.56 -10.46 9.90
N GLY A 250 10.57 -10.98 11.12
CA GLY A 250 11.43 -10.48 12.21
C GLY A 250 12.91 -10.57 11.89
N LYS A 251 13.35 -11.60 11.15
CA LYS A 251 14.75 -11.86 10.78
C LYS A 251 15.26 -11.07 9.56
N LEU A 252 14.37 -10.46 8.77
CA LEU A 252 14.73 -9.61 7.62
C LEU A 252 15.42 -8.29 8.05
#